data_AF-A0A7C1HN74-F1
#
_entry.id   AF-A0A7C1HN74-F1
#
_cell.length_a   1.000
_cell.length_b   1.000
_cell.length_c   1.000
_cell.angle_alpha   90.00
_cell.angle_beta   90.00
_cell.angle_gamma   90.00
#
_symmetry.space_group_name_H-M   'P 1'
#
loop_
_entity.id
_entity.type
_entity.pdbx_description
1 polymer ?
#
loop_
_entity_poly.entity_id
_entity_poly.type
_entity_poly.pdbx_seq_one_letter_code
_entity_poly.pdbx_strand_id
1 'polypeptide(L)'
;MIPNRFPDSGIEPEYNTADASLWFFVSVYKYLEYTGDTDFTREEMIPALREILEWHEKGTRFGIGMDIDGLLLAGEPGVQLTWMDARVGDLVVTPRDGKAVEINALWYNALRIFEELSRLSGETEVSVRYGEMADRVFRRFGDLFWNPGKGCLFDCIQGEYRDPAVRPNQIFALSLPFALISGEKAVSVLETVERDLLTPLGLRTLSPADAGYCPRYEEDPVSRDKAYHQGTVWPWLLGPYITALIRTRGTFGKAQAKELLEQIRPHLLEAGIGSISEIFDGEAPHRTAGCIAQAWSVAEVLRVLSEEGIDVPAGSDLDRRSFNGQIFAQKRSIKARDVASETILVFVKAPVPGKVKTRLAPALGAEKAAALYRMFVLDLLLTLHKIKVPVTVLYHPERDEDLVRVWLGEGLEYLAQEGEDLGERLHAAFSHAFDCGAERLLALGGDTPDLPGSLILEAFSSLEEYPSVLIPAIDGGYAAIGFTREGYCPEVFSGISWGTNEVFRKTLVILAAKGVQTRILTTWQDVDTPRDLDDLVKRLGRSKLCPNVRKFLKNEEARGS
;
A
#
# COMPACT_ATOMS: atom_id res chain seq x y z
N MET A 1 17.82 24.00 -0.45
CA MET A 1 16.68 23.90 0.49
C MET A 1 15.43 24.42 -0.20
N ILE A 2 14.29 23.80 0.03
CA ILE A 2 12.96 24.31 -0.32
C ILE A 2 12.46 25.17 0.85
N PRO A 3 11.86 26.35 0.60
CA PRO A 3 11.39 27.24 1.65
C PRO A 3 10.08 26.74 2.28
N ASN A 4 9.85 27.11 3.53
CA ASN A 4 8.62 26.84 4.27
C ASN A 4 7.47 27.74 3.80
N ARG A 5 7.79 29.01 3.50
CA ARG A 5 6.83 30.01 3.04
C ARG A 5 7.25 30.61 1.71
N PHE A 6 6.31 30.60 0.76
CA PHE A 6 6.39 31.32 -0.51
C PHE A 6 5.43 32.53 -0.46
N PRO A 7 5.92 33.77 -0.28
CA PRO A 7 5.07 34.95 -0.28
C PRO A 7 4.54 35.26 -1.68
N ASP A 8 3.27 35.69 -1.78
CA ASP A 8 2.62 36.03 -3.06
C ASP A 8 3.26 37.22 -3.80
N SER A 9 4.12 38.00 -3.14
CA SER A 9 4.64 39.27 -3.66
C SER A 9 6.14 39.45 -3.45
N GLY A 10 7.00 39.02 -4.40
CA GLY A 10 8.40 39.49 -4.61
C GLY A 10 9.38 39.51 -3.43
N ILE A 11 8.98 39.05 -2.25
CA ILE A 11 9.78 38.97 -1.02
C ILE A 11 10.52 37.64 -1.04
N GLU A 12 11.72 37.63 -0.45
CA GLU A 12 12.50 36.40 -0.32
C GLU A 12 11.72 35.31 0.43
N PRO A 13 11.68 34.08 -0.10
CA PRO A 13 11.10 32.94 0.60
C PRO A 13 11.76 32.67 1.95
N GLU A 14 11.00 32.15 2.91
CA GLU A 14 11.51 31.83 4.25
C GLU A 14 12.02 30.37 4.29
N TYR A 15 13.31 30.17 4.58
CA TYR A 15 13.98 28.86 4.51
C TYR A 15 14.18 28.18 5.88
N ASN A 16 13.31 28.45 6.84
CA ASN A 16 13.36 27.96 8.23
C ASN A 16 12.71 26.57 8.41
N THR A 17 13.11 25.60 7.60
CA THR A 17 12.52 24.24 7.59
C THR A 17 13.58 23.18 7.30
N ALA A 18 13.57 22.10 8.09
CA ALA A 18 14.37 20.90 7.88
C ALA A 18 13.60 19.81 7.12
N ASP A 19 12.26 19.85 7.12
CA ASP A 19 11.39 18.82 6.55
C ASP A 19 10.98 19.09 5.09
N ALA A 20 10.75 20.35 4.69
CA ALA A 20 10.17 20.68 3.38
C ALA A 20 10.98 20.10 2.20
N SER A 21 12.30 20.21 2.27
CA SER A 21 13.19 19.66 1.23
C SER A 21 13.10 18.14 1.14
N LEU A 22 12.87 17.46 2.26
CA LEU A 22 12.79 16.00 2.31
C LEU A 22 11.41 15.49 1.90
N TRP A 23 10.34 16.19 2.30
CA TRP A 23 8.98 15.94 1.80
C TRP A 23 8.90 16.05 0.28
N PHE A 24 9.66 16.95 -0.33
CA PHE A 24 9.71 17.08 -1.79
C PHE A 24 10.21 15.81 -2.49
N PHE A 25 11.12 15.04 -1.90
CA PHE A 25 11.50 13.72 -2.46
C PHE A 25 10.31 12.79 -2.50
N VAL A 26 9.55 12.71 -1.40
CA VAL A 26 8.35 11.88 -1.31
C VAL A 26 7.31 12.33 -2.34
N SER A 27 7.11 13.63 -2.50
CA SER A 27 6.20 14.20 -3.51
C SER A 27 6.62 13.86 -4.94
N VAL A 28 7.90 14.00 -5.28
CA VAL A 28 8.41 13.61 -6.62
C VAL A 28 8.27 12.10 -6.86
N TYR A 29 8.56 11.29 -5.84
CA TYR A 29 8.39 9.83 -5.94
C TYR A 29 6.94 9.46 -6.20
N LYS A 30 6.01 10.02 -5.42
CA LYS A 30 4.57 9.81 -5.60
C LYS A 30 4.05 10.35 -6.92
N TYR A 31 4.54 11.51 -7.36
CA TYR A 31 4.24 12.05 -8.69
C TYR A 31 4.60 11.05 -9.77
N LEU A 32 5.82 10.50 -9.76
CA LEU A 32 6.25 9.51 -10.73
C LEU A 32 5.43 8.21 -10.64
N GLU A 33 5.13 7.73 -9.43
CA GLU A 33 4.27 6.54 -9.24
C GLU A 33 2.86 6.72 -9.85
N TYR A 34 2.29 7.92 -9.76
CA TYR A 34 0.93 8.20 -10.24
C TYR A 34 0.86 8.53 -11.71
N THR A 35 1.82 9.29 -12.23
CA THR A 35 1.77 9.79 -13.60
C THR A 35 2.53 8.90 -14.58
N GLY A 36 3.56 8.18 -14.10
CA GLY A 36 4.52 7.50 -14.95
C GLY A 36 5.39 8.46 -15.78
N ASP A 37 5.40 9.76 -15.47
CA ASP A 37 6.11 10.79 -16.23
C ASP A 37 7.62 10.75 -15.93
N THR A 38 8.29 9.82 -16.62
CA THR A 38 9.73 9.60 -16.50
C THR A 38 10.56 10.74 -17.05
N ASP A 39 10.06 11.45 -18.06
CA ASP A 39 10.81 12.48 -18.76
C ASP A 39 10.94 13.73 -17.88
N PHE A 40 9.83 14.26 -17.36
CA PHE A 40 9.87 15.37 -16.40
C PHE A 40 10.68 15.01 -15.17
N THR A 41 10.50 13.80 -14.64
CA THR A 41 11.23 13.36 -13.46
C THR A 41 12.75 13.31 -13.71
N ARG A 42 13.16 12.79 -14.87
CA ARG A 42 14.57 12.68 -15.24
C ARG A 42 15.20 14.04 -15.54
N GLU A 43 14.54 14.86 -16.34
CA GLU A 43 15.11 16.09 -16.88
C GLU A 43 15.07 17.25 -15.88
N GLU A 44 14.01 17.36 -15.08
CA GLU A 44 13.79 18.50 -14.18
C GLU A 44 14.00 18.12 -12.72
N MET A 45 13.44 16.99 -12.27
CA MET A 45 13.42 16.66 -10.84
C MET A 45 14.73 16.05 -10.34
N ILE A 46 15.33 15.09 -11.04
CA ILE A 46 16.58 14.45 -10.61
C ILE A 46 17.72 15.46 -10.38
N PRO A 47 17.97 16.45 -11.26
CA PRO A 47 18.98 17.48 -11.01
C PRO A 47 18.73 18.26 -9.71
N ALA A 48 17.49 18.69 -9.48
CA ALA A 48 17.12 19.44 -8.27
C ALA A 48 17.27 18.58 -6.99
N LEU A 49 16.81 17.33 -7.04
CA LEU A 49 16.95 16.39 -5.92
C LEU A 49 18.42 16.10 -5.60
N ARG A 50 19.27 15.95 -6.62
CA ARG A 50 20.71 15.76 -6.44
C ARG A 50 21.34 16.93 -5.71
N GLU A 51 21.05 18.15 -6.15
CA GLU A 51 21.57 19.36 -5.52
C GLU A 51 21.14 19.43 -4.05
N ILE A 52 19.89 19.08 -3.74
CA ILE A 52 19.43 19.00 -2.36
C ILE A 52 20.26 18.01 -1.54
N LEU A 53 20.50 16.78 -2.02
CA LEU A 53 21.31 15.79 -1.29
C LEU A 53 22.74 16.26 -1.07
N GLU A 54 23.39 16.79 -2.10
CA GLU A 54 24.77 17.27 -2.00
C GLU A 54 24.92 18.40 -0.98
N TRP A 55 23.94 19.29 -0.88
CA TRP A 55 23.93 20.34 0.12
C TRP A 55 23.64 19.81 1.54
N HIS A 56 22.79 18.81 1.69
CA HIS A 56 22.60 18.16 2.99
C HIS A 56 23.86 17.41 3.45
N GLU A 57 24.65 16.84 2.53
CA GLU A 57 25.96 16.26 2.86
C GLU A 57 26.99 17.32 3.29
N LYS A 58 26.99 18.49 2.65
CA LYS A 58 27.91 19.61 2.97
C LYS A 58 27.49 20.39 4.23
N GLY A 59 26.21 20.36 4.56
CA GLY A 59 25.58 21.25 5.52
C GLY A 59 24.91 22.46 4.85
N THR A 60 23.77 22.84 5.39
CA THR A 60 22.94 23.95 4.91
C THR A 60 22.71 24.98 6.03
N ARG A 61 21.69 25.83 5.90
CA ARG A 61 21.35 26.83 6.94
C ARG A 61 20.88 26.11 8.22
N PHE A 62 20.95 26.80 9.35
CA PHE A 62 20.40 26.33 10.63
C PHE A 62 20.99 25.00 11.12
N GLY A 63 22.26 24.75 10.82
CA GLY A 63 22.95 23.51 11.15
C GLY A 63 22.36 22.25 10.51
N ILE A 64 21.50 22.38 9.48
CA ILE A 64 20.87 21.22 8.85
C ILE A 64 21.88 20.53 7.94
N GLY A 65 22.28 19.30 8.29
CA GLY A 65 23.24 18.53 7.51
C GLY A 65 23.46 17.11 8.03
N MET A 66 24.11 16.30 7.20
CA MET A 66 24.46 14.93 7.54
C MET A 66 25.59 14.91 8.59
N ASP A 67 25.34 14.25 9.71
CA ASP A 67 26.34 14.01 10.75
C ASP A 67 27.23 12.81 10.40
N ILE A 68 28.33 12.62 11.14
CA ILE A 68 29.33 11.57 10.90
C ILE A 68 28.75 10.14 10.91
N ASP A 69 27.66 9.94 11.65
CA ASP A 69 26.98 8.66 11.72
C ASP A 69 25.93 8.45 10.60
N GLY A 70 25.82 9.41 9.69
CA GLY A 70 24.97 9.39 8.50
C GLY A 70 23.55 9.93 8.73
N LEU A 71 23.15 10.13 9.99
CA LEU A 71 21.86 10.73 10.34
C LEU A 71 21.86 12.23 10.08
N LEU A 72 20.68 12.79 9.84
CA LEU A 72 20.52 14.23 9.64
C LEU A 72 20.37 14.93 11.00
N LEU A 73 21.27 15.88 11.22
CA LEU A 73 21.23 16.84 12.31
C LEU A 73 20.55 18.11 11.81
N ALA A 74 19.70 18.73 12.62
CA ALA A 74 19.07 20.01 12.35
C ALA A 74 18.88 20.80 13.64
N GLY A 75 19.10 22.10 13.61
CA GLY A 75 18.78 22.97 14.75
C GLY A 75 19.93 23.87 15.15
N GLU A 76 19.55 25.07 15.59
CA GLU A 76 20.40 26.04 16.27
C GLU A 76 19.61 26.60 17.47
N PRO A 77 20.28 27.10 18.51
CA PRO A 77 19.59 27.67 19.67
C PRO A 77 18.53 28.71 19.28
N GLY A 78 17.30 28.50 19.74
CA GLY A 78 16.18 29.43 19.52
C GLY A 78 15.46 29.30 18.17
N VAL A 79 15.78 28.27 17.37
CA VAL A 79 15.14 28.03 16.07
C VAL A 79 14.27 26.77 16.11
N GLN A 80 13.12 26.84 15.47
CA GLN A 80 12.22 25.73 15.25
C GLN A 80 12.16 25.39 13.76
N LEU A 81 12.54 24.15 13.41
CA LEU A 81 12.78 23.75 12.01
C LEU A 81 11.92 22.56 11.56
N THR A 82 11.18 21.93 12.47
CA THR A 82 10.25 20.83 12.16
C THR A 82 8.83 21.36 12.12
N TRP A 83 7.89 20.63 11.51
CA TRP A 83 6.46 20.97 11.52
C TRP A 83 5.85 21.29 12.90
N MET A 84 6.45 20.83 14.01
CA MET A 84 6.11 21.27 15.36
C MET A 84 6.81 22.61 15.70
N ASP A 85 6.38 23.71 15.09
CA ASP A 85 7.10 25.00 15.01
C ASP A 85 6.50 26.15 15.87
N ALA A 86 5.75 25.82 16.92
CA ALA A 86 5.18 26.83 17.81
C ALA A 86 6.23 27.58 18.65
N ARG A 87 6.09 28.91 18.74
CA ARG A 87 6.99 29.79 19.49
C ARG A 87 6.23 30.93 20.17
N VAL A 88 6.52 31.19 21.45
CA VAL A 88 6.00 32.34 22.21
C VAL A 88 7.15 33.30 22.53
N GLY A 89 7.21 34.44 21.84
CA GLY A 89 8.36 35.35 21.95
C GLY A 89 9.65 34.64 21.53
N ASP A 90 10.61 34.52 22.44
CA ASP A 90 11.88 33.81 22.23
C ASP A 90 11.83 32.33 22.69
N LEU A 91 10.72 31.89 23.29
CA LEU A 91 10.56 30.52 23.78
C LEU A 91 10.05 29.61 22.66
N VAL A 92 10.89 28.66 22.23
CA VAL A 92 10.47 27.52 21.40
C VAL A 92 9.69 26.55 22.28
N VAL A 93 8.42 26.31 21.95
CA VAL A 93 7.51 25.50 22.77
C VAL A 93 7.85 24.01 22.69
N THR A 94 8.24 23.56 21.50
CA THR A 94 8.62 22.17 21.19
C THR A 94 10.03 22.15 20.61
N PRO A 95 11.08 22.27 21.45
CA PRO A 95 12.45 22.21 20.98
C PRO A 95 12.76 20.80 20.47
N ARG A 96 13.15 20.70 19.20
CA ARG A 96 13.44 19.44 18.51
C ARG A 96 14.72 19.56 17.70
N ASP A 97 15.68 20.30 18.26
CA ASP A 97 17.02 20.41 17.71
C ASP A 97 17.83 19.13 17.99
N GLY A 98 18.73 18.81 17.05
CA GLY A 98 19.42 17.54 17.00
C GLY A 98 18.87 16.65 15.89
N LYS A 99 18.70 15.36 16.19
CA LYS A 99 18.23 14.33 15.26
C LYS A 99 16.77 14.01 15.59
N ALA A 100 15.84 14.73 14.97
CA ALA A 100 14.41 14.44 15.07
C ALA A 100 14.05 13.14 14.32
N VAL A 101 13.11 12.37 14.88
CA VAL A 101 12.77 11.03 14.40
C VAL A 101 12.21 11.00 12.97
N GLU A 102 11.30 11.91 12.64
CA GLU A 102 10.68 12.00 11.32
C GLU A 102 11.58 12.65 10.28
N ILE A 103 12.43 13.60 10.69
CA ILE A 103 13.45 14.17 9.81
C ILE A 103 14.40 13.07 9.34
N ASN A 104 14.80 12.16 10.23
CA ASN A 104 15.65 11.04 9.86
C ASN A 104 14.91 9.95 9.08
N ALA A 105 13.61 9.75 9.33
CA ALA A 105 12.77 8.89 8.49
C ALA A 105 12.64 9.44 7.05
N LEU A 106 12.43 10.74 6.92
CA LEU A 106 12.38 11.45 5.64
C LEU A 106 13.74 11.47 4.93
N TRP A 107 14.85 11.67 5.67
CA TRP A 107 16.21 11.62 5.12
C TRP A 107 16.54 10.25 4.54
N TYR A 108 16.24 9.17 5.27
CA TYR A 108 16.37 7.82 4.76
C TYR A 108 15.55 7.61 3.47
N ASN A 109 14.31 8.11 3.44
CA ASN A 109 13.46 8.02 2.27
C ASN A 109 14.01 8.83 1.10
N ALA A 110 14.55 10.03 1.33
CA ALA A 110 15.21 10.83 0.28
C ALA A 110 16.37 10.05 -0.36
N LEU A 111 17.21 9.39 0.45
CA LEU A 111 18.31 8.56 -0.04
C LEU A 111 17.82 7.34 -0.85
N ARG A 112 16.79 6.63 -0.36
CA ARG A 112 16.20 5.46 -1.05
C ARG A 112 15.49 5.83 -2.34
N ILE A 113 14.73 6.92 -2.33
CA ILE A 113 14.07 7.45 -3.52
C ILE A 113 15.13 7.80 -4.56
N PHE A 114 16.18 8.51 -4.16
CA PHE A 114 17.23 8.91 -5.10
C PHE A 114 18.08 7.73 -5.59
N GLU A 115 18.27 6.69 -4.76
CA GLU A 115 18.84 5.41 -5.18
C GLU A 115 18.03 4.80 -6.34
N GLU A 116 16.70 4.75 -6.24
CA GLU A 116 15.82 4.24 -7.29
C GLU A 116 15.80 5.12 -8.55
N LEU A 117 15.68 6.44 -8.39
CA LEU A 117 15.68 7.40 -9.51
C LEU A 117 17.00 7.38 -10.29
N SER A 118 18.14 7.29 -9.59
CA SER A 118 19.46 7.16 -10.22
C SER A 118 19.57 5.87 -11.03
N ARG A 119 19.01 4.77 -10.51
CA ARG A 119 18.96 3.48 -11.22
C ARG A 119 18.13 3.57 -12.49
N LEU A 120 16.95 4.20 -12.43
CA LEU A 120 16.08 4.43 -13.60
C LEU A 120 16.74 5.31 -14.67
N SER A 121 17.68 6.17 -14.27
CA SER A 121 18.43 7.04 -15.17
C SER A 121 19.74 6.43 -15.68
N GLY A 122 20.03 5.17 -15.32
CA GLY A 122 21.25 4.46 -15.72
C GLY A 122 22.51 4.84 -14.93
N GLU A 123 22.40 5.69 -13.90
CA GLU A 123 23.50 6.13 -13.04
C GLU A 123 23.78 5.10 -11.94
N THR A 124 24.33 3.96 -12.33
CA THR A 124 24.53 2.81 -11.42
C THR A 124 25.43 3.14 -10.23
N GLU A 125 26.56 3.82 -10.45
CA GLU A 125 27.50 4.18 -9.37
C GLU A 125 26.86 5.14 -8.35
N VAL A 126 26.06 6.09 -8.83
CA VAL A 126 25.33 7.04 -7.99
C VAL A 126 24.25 6.33 -7.17
N SER A 127 23.51 5.41 -7.82
CA SER A 127 22.53 4.56 -7.13
C SER A 127 23.18 3.77 -5.99
N VAL A 128 24.31 3.11 -6.24
CA VAL A 128 25.06 2.36 -5.20
C VAL A 128 25.48 3.27 -4.04
N ARG A 129 26.07 4.44 -4.32
CA ARG A 129 26.51 5.38 -3.28
C ARG A 129 25.37 5.78 -2.34
N TYR A 130 24.24 6.21 -2.88
CA TYR A 130 23.11 6.64 -2.04
C TYR A 130 22.41 5.48 -1.34
N GLY A 131 22.40 4.28 -1.94
CA GLY A 131 21.96 3.05 -1.27
C GLY A 131 22.81 2.71 -0.04
N GLU A 132 24.14 2.82 -0.15
CA GLU A 132 25.06 2.61 0.98
C GLU A 132 24.89 3.65 2.09
N MET A 133 24.61 4.91 1.73
CA MET A 133 24.27 5.97 2.69
C MET A 133 22.96 5.63 3.42
N ALA A 134 21.93 5.20 2.69
CA ALA A 134 20.66 4.79 3.27
C ALA A 134 20.82 3.59 4.21
N ASP A 135 21.66 2.61 3.87
CA ASP A 135 21.98 1.45 4.72
C ASP A 135 22.70 1.84 6.02
N ARG A 136 23.50 2.91 5.99
CA ARG A 136 24.13 3.47 7.19
C ARG A 136 23.09 4.12 8.10
N VAL A 137 22.22 4.95 7.52
CA VAL A 137 21.09 5.60 8.23
C VAL A 137 20.19 4.55 8.89
N PHE A 138 19.79 3.52 8.14
CA PHE A 138 18.92 2.45 8.62
C PHE A 138 19.49 1.76 9.88
N ARG A 139 20.75 1.36 9.83
CA ARG A 139 21.43 0.71 10.98
C ARG A 139 21.53 1.67 12.16
N ARG A 140 22.04 2.87 11.92
CA ARG A 140 22.31 3.83 12.99
C ARG A 140 21.03 4.30 13.69
N PHE A 141 19.97 4.53 12.92
CA PHE A 141 18.67 4.89 13.47
C PHE A 141 18.14 3.80 14.40
N GLY A 142 18.18 2.54 13.97
CA GLY A 142 17.67 1.41 14.74
C GLY A 142 18.36 1.23 16.10
N ASP A 143 19.64 1.60 16.18
CA ASP A 143 20.46 1.56 17.40
C ASP A 143 20.18 2.76 18.33
N LEU A 144 19.99 3.95 17.75
CA LEU A 144 19.90 5.20 18.52
C LEU A 144 18.48 5.57 18.97
N PHE A 145 17.48 5.37 18.11
CA PHE A 145 16.12 5.87 18.35
C PHE A 145 15.25 4.91 19.15
N TRP A 146 15.63 3.65 19.31
CA TRP A 146 14.81 2.71 20.08
C TRP A 146 14.80 3.05 21.58
N ASN A 147 13.62 3.31 22.12
CA ASN A 147 13.39 3.50 23.55
C ASN A 147 12.86 2.19 24.17
N PRO A 148 13.71 1.35 24.77
CA PRO A 148 13.27 0.08 25.35
C PRO A 148 12.35 0.28 26.57
N GLY A 149 12.44 1.41 27.26
CA GLY A 149 11.62 1.69 28.45
C GLY A 149 10.16 1.95 28.13
N LYS A 150 9.86 2.46 26.93
CA LYS A 150 8.49 2.74 26.47
C LYS A 150 8.03 1.84 25.32
N GLY A 151 8.91 1.01 24.76
CA GLY A 151 8.59 0.15 23.62
C GLY A 151 8.29 0.95 22.34
N CYS A 152 8.91 2.11 22.18
CA CYS A 152 8.64 3.06 21.10
C CYS A 152 9.93 3.76 20.65
N LEU A 153 9.84 4.79 19.80
CA LEU A 153 10.99 5.60 19.43
C LEU A 153 11.14 6.82 20.35
N PHE A 154 12.39 7.23 20.63
CA PHE A 154 12.69 8.57 21.13
C PHE A 154 12.26 9.61 20.08
N ASP A 155 11.72 10.75 20.51
CA ASP A 155 11.23 11.77 19.56
C ASP A 155 12.36 12.58 18.93
N CYS A 156 13.38 12.91 19.73
CA CYS A 156 14.57 13.64 19.29
C CYS A 156 15.82 13.22 20.08
N ILE A 157 16.98 13.37 19.45
CA ILE A 157 18.30 12.96 19.96
C ILE A 157 19.25 14.15 19.81
N GLN A 158 19.72 14.71 20.93
CA GLN A 158 20.63 15.86 20.95
C GLN A 158 21.86 15.53 21.82
N GLY A 159 23.04 15.39 21.20
CA GLY A 159 24.26 14.99 21.94
C GLY A 159 24.07 13.63 22.62
N GLU A 160 24.09 13.60 23.96
CA GLU A 160 23.78 12.42 24.79
C GLU A 160 22.32 12.37 25.25
N TYR A 161 21.58 13.48 25.14
CA TYR A 161 20.19 13.55 25.55
C TYR A 161 19.28 12.83 24.54
N ARG A 162 18.33 12.05 25.07
CA ARG A 162 17.33 11.29 24.30
C ARG A 162 15.97 11.66 24.82
N ASP A 163 15.15 12.32 24.00
CA ASP A 163 13.82 12.78 24.40
C ASP A 163 12.83 11.60 24.47
N PRO A 164 12.37 11.20 25.67
CA PRO A 164 11.46 10.07 25.83
C PRO A 164 10.00 10.43 25.58
N ALA A 165 9.67 11.67 25.21
CA ALA A 165 8.30 12.08 24.93
C ALA A 165 7.65 11.16 23.88
N VAL A 166 6.44 10.69 24.18
CA VAL A 166 5.68 9.88 23.22
C VAL A 166 4.91 10.85 22.32
N ARG A 167 5.38 10.96 21.08
CA ARG A 167 4.84 11.85 20.04
C ARG A 167 4.48 11.06 18.78
N PRO A 168 3.62 11.60 17.90
CA PRO A 168 3.17 10.88 16.71
C PRO A 168 4.25 10.81 15.62
N ASN A 169 5.30 11.62 15.70
CA ASN A 169 6.38 11.69 14.70
C ASN A 169 7.02 10.33 14.36
N GLN A 170 7.06 9.42 15.33
CA GLN A 170 7.56 8.06 15.11
C GLN A 170 6.79 7.27 14.03
N ILE A 171 5.56 7.65 13.71
CA ILE A 171 4.75 6.97 12.69
C ILE A 171 5.37 7.06 11.30
N PHE A 172 6.12 8.14 11.02
CA PHE A 172 6.82 8.33 9.74
C PHE A 172 7.90 7.28 9.51
N ALA A 173 8.48 6.70 10.57
CA ALA A 173 9.41 5.59 10.44
C ALA A 173 8.74 4.29 9.92
N LEU A 174 7.40 4.20 9.96
CA LEU A 174 6.62 3.04 9.52
C LEU A 174 5.87 3.31 8.20
N SER A 175 5.43 4.55 7.97
CA SER A 175 4.44 4.89 6.94
C SER A 175 5.01 5.43 5.63
N LEU A 176 6.19 6.05 5.65
CA LEU A 176 6.83 6.59 4.44
C LEU A 176 7.14 5.48 3.41
N PRO A 177 7.32 5.79 2.11
CA PRO A 177 7.48 4.77 1.05
C PRO A 177 8.45 3.63 1.40
N PHE A 178 9.60 3.97 1.99
CA PHE A 178 10.58 3.04 2.52
C PHE A 178 10.51 3.06 4.06
N ALA A 179 9.92 2.00 4.64
CA ALA A 179 9.81 1.86 6.08
C ALA A 179 11.20 1.67 6.72
N LEU A 180 11.46 2.44 7.77
CA LEU A 180 12.71 2.45 8.51
C LEU A 180 12.65 1.49 9.71
N ILE A 181 11.45 1.24 10.23
CA ILE A 181 11.17 0.23 11.25
C ILE A 181 10.10 -0.75 10.72
N SER A 182 10.30 -2.04 10.98
CA SER A 182 9.37 -3.12 10.60
C SER A 182 9.34 -4.23 11.65
N GLY A 183 8.46 -5.22 11.49
CA GLY A 183 8.35 -6.37 12.39
C GLY A 183 7.87 -5.99 13.79
N GLU A 184 8.40 -6.65 14.83
CA GLU A 184 7.97 -6.48 16.23
C GLU A 184 8.12 -5.04 16.74
N LYS A 185 9.20 -4.34 16.34
CA LYS A 185 9.39 -2.93 16.71
C LYS A 185 8.30 -2.03 16.10
N ALA A 186 7.86 -2.31 14.86
CA ALA A 186 6.78 -1.55 14.23
C ALA A 186 5.43 -1.80 14.93
N VAL A 187 5.15 -3.06 15.29
CA VAL A 187 3.96 -3.41 16.10
C VAL A 187 3.95 -2.64 17.41
N SER A 188 5.08 -2.68 18.15
CA SER A 188 5.22 -2.01 19.45
C SER A 188 5.07 -0.48 19.37
N VAL A 189 5.63 0.14 18.32
CA VAL A 189 5.45 1.58 18.04
C VAL A 189 3.99 1.90 17.76
N LEU A 190 3.34 1.13 16.89
CA LEU A 190 1.93 1.33 16.53
C LEU A 190 1.02 1.21 17.75
N GLU A 191 1.20 0.18 18.57
CA GLU A 191 0.43 -0.02 19.81
C GLU A 191 0.63 1.12 20.81
N THR A 192 1.83 1.68 20.89
CA THR A 192 2.10 2.85 21.74
C THR A 192 1.39 4.11 21.22
N VAL A 193 1.41 4.34 19.91
CA VAL A 193 0.70 5.46 19.27
C VAL A 193 -0.81 5.31 19.45
N GLU A 194 -1.37 4.12 19.26
CA GLU A 194 -2.79 3.84 19.48
C GLU A 194 -3.22 4.09 20.92
N ARG A 195 -2.46 3.56 21.87
CA ARG A 195 -2.78 3.66 23.30
C ARG A 195 -2.74 5.10 23.80
N ASP A 196 -1.71 5.86 23.40
CA ASP A 196 -1.41 7.15 24.03
C ASP A 196 -1.88 8.36 23.20
N LEU A 197 -1.97 8.22 21.87
CA LEU A 197 -2.14 9.36 20.97
C LEU A 197 -3.40 9.31 20.12
N LEU A 198 -3.91 8.13 19.77
CA LEU A 198 -5.08 8.03 18.89
C LEU A 198 -6.34 8.62 19.51
N THR A 199 -7.08 9.34 18.68
CA THR A 199 -8.42 9.86 18.93
C THR A 199 -9.31 9.58 17.71
N PRO A 200 -10.65 9.76 17.82
CA PRO A 200 -11.55 9.64 16.68
C PRO A 200 -11.23 10.55 15.48
N LEU A 201 -10.48 11.64 15.68
CA LEU A 201 -10.28 12.71 14.68
C LEU A 201 -8.81 12.91 14.28
N GLY A 202 -7.88 12.12 14.84
CA GLY A 202 -6.45 12.28 14.59
C GLY A 202 -5.57 11.76 15.72
N LEU A 203 -4.28 12.10 15.64
CA LEU A 203 -3.33 11.79 16.71
C LEU A 203 -3.05 13.04 17.56
N ARG A 204 -3.01 12.87 18.89
CA ARG A 204 -2.45 13.86 19.82
C ARG A 204 -0.97 14.08 19.52
N THR A 205 -0.52 15.31 19.68
CA THR A 205 0.89 15.70 19.48
C THR A 205 1.81 15.32 20.62
N LEU A 206 1.26 15.04 21.80
CA LEU A 206 1.96 14.57 23.00
C LEU A 206 1.05 13.64 23.81
N SER A 207 1.63 12.59 24.40
CA SER A 207 0.92 11.67 25.29
C SER A 207 0.36 12.36 26.53
N PRO A 208 -0.88 12.06 26.94
CA PRO A 208 -1.46 12.56 28.20
C PRO A 208 -0.70 12.19 29.47
N ALA A 209 0.19 11.18 29.40
CA ALA A 209 1.04 10.80 30.51
C ALA A 209 2.26 11.73 30.71
N ASP A 210 2.53 12.63 29.76
CA ASP A 210 3.63 13.58 29.83
C ASP A 210 3.25 14.83 30.64
N ALA A 211 4.18 15.35 31.44
CA ALA A 211 3.95 16.55 32.25
C ALA A 211 3.72 17.82 31.40
N GLY A 212 4.19 17.83 30.15
CA GLY A 212 3.98 18.92 29.19
C GLY A 212 2.61 18.89 28.51
N TYR A 213 1.77 17.88 28.77
CA TYR A 213 0.50 17.72 28.08
C TYR A 213 -0.48 18.87 28.32
N CYS A 214 -0.89 19.52 27.23
CA CYS A 214 -1.82 20.63 27.16
C CYS A 214 -3.02 20.21 26.29
N PRO A 215 -4.14 19.75 26.89
CA PRO A 215 -5.26 19.17 26.16
C PRO A 215 -6.15 20.17 25.43
N ARG A 216 -6.04 21.47 25.73
CA ARG A 216 -6.99 22.49 25.24
C ARG A 216 -6.27 23.58 24.48
N TYR A 217 -6.80 23.90 23.32
CA TYR A 217 -6.39 25.06 22.55
C TYR A 217 -7.26 26.27 22.94
N GLU A 218 -6.77 27.09 23.88
CA GLU A 218 -7.52 28.22 24.44
C GLU A 218 -7.49 29.45 23.52
N GLU A 219 -8.21 30.54 23.84
CA GLU A 219 -8.33 31.70 22.93
C GLU A 219 -7.14 32.67 23.00
N ASP A 220 -6.41 32.74 24.13
CA ASP A 220 -5.30 33.68 24.27
C ASP A 220 -4.03 33.21 23.53
N PRO A 221 -3.26 34.11 22.89
CA PRO A 221 -2.14 33.72 22.04
C PRO A 221 -1.07 32.86 22.74
N VAL A 222 -0.79 33.13 24.01
CA VAL A 222 0.26 32.43 24.75
C VAL A 222 -0.16 30.99 25.05
N SER A 223 -1.40 30.79 25.49
CA SER A 223 -1.93 29.44 25.75
C SER A 223 -2.13 28.65 24.45
N ARG A 224 -2.50 29.33 23.34
CA ARG A 224 -2.59 28.72 22.00
C ARG A 224 -1.27 28.11 21.56
N ASP A 225 -0.22 28.92 21.49
CA ASP A 225 1.08 28.48 21.01
C ASP A 225 1.68 27.41 21.92
N LYS A 226 1.45 27.50 23.24
CA LYS A 226 1.84 26.45 24.20
C LYS A 226 1.15 25.13 23.92
N ALA A 227 -0.15 25.12 23.63
CA ALA A 227 -0.90 23.90 23.39
C ALA A 227 -0.70 23.33 21.97
N TYR A 228 -0.32 24.16 21.00
CA TYR A 228 -0.40 23.88 19.55
C TYR A 228 0.24 22.56 19.11
N HIS A 229 1.35 22.16 19.75
CA HIS A 229 1.98 20.84 19.57
C HIS A 229 2.26 20.12 20.89
N GLN A 230 1.50 20.39 21.94
CA GLN A 230 1.68 19.79 23.27
C GLN A 230 0.47 18.98 23.72
N GLY A 231 -0.39 18.52 22.82
CA GLY A 231 -1.51 17.66 23.19
C GLY A 231 -2.73 17.76 22.28
N THR A 232 -2.81 18.82 21.49
CA THR A 232 -3.77 18.98 20.38
C THR A 232 -3.72 17.81 19.42
N VAL A 233 -4.88 17.50 18.83
CA VAL A 233 -5.08 16.46 17.85
C VAL A 233 -4.91 17.04 16.45
N TRP A 234 -4.12 16.36 15.61
CA TRP A 234 -3.87 16.75 14.22
C TRP A 234 -4.40 15.66 13.26
N PRO A 235 -5.40 15.97 12.41
CA PRO A 235 -6.03 14.96 11.53
C PRO A 235 -5.17 14.49 10.37
N TRP A 236 -4.29 15.32 9.83
CA TRP A 236 -3.43 14.91 8.71
C TRP A 236 -2.56 13.69 9.08
N LEU A 237 -2.23 13.52 10.38
CA LEU A 237 -1.51 12.36 10.89
C LEU A 237 -2.29 11.04 10.76
N LEU A 238 -3.59 11.08 10.48
CA LEU A 238 -4.38 9.89 10.17
C LEU A 238 -3.87 9.18 8.93
N GLY A 239 -3.41 9.92 7.91
CA GLY A 239 -2.91 9.29 6.69
C GLY A 239 -1.68 8.41 6.95
N PRO A 240 -0.59 8.96 7.51
CA PRO A 240 0.57 8.19 7.93
C PRO A 240 0.23 7.06 8.92
N TYR A 241 -0.66 7.33 9.88
CA TYR A 241 -1.12 6.32 10.83
C TYR A 241 -1.83 5.14 10.17
N ILE A 242 -2.77 5.40 9.26
CA ILE A 242 -3.51 4.38 8.53
C ILE A 242 -2.58 3.54 7.65
N THR A 243 -1.66 4.18 6.92
CA THR A 243 -0.65 3.45 6.13
C THR A 243 0.21 2.55 7.04
N ALA A 244 0.66 3.03 8.21
CA ALA A 244 1.40 2.21 9.16
C ALA A 244 0.57 1.06 9.76
N LEU A 245 -0.70 1.32 10.06
CA LEU A 245 -1.67 0.35 10.58
C LEU A 245 -1.89 -0.80 9.59
N ILE A 246 -2.13 -0.48 8.31
CA ILE A 246 -2.34 -1.46 7.24
C ILE A 246 -1.06 -2.24 6.96
N ARG A 247 0.11 -1.59 6.92
CA ARG A 247 1.39 -2.31 6.74
C ARG A 247 1.69 -3.28 7.86
N THR A 248 1.28 -2.95 9.09
CA THR A 248 1.57 -3.76 10.27
C THR A 248 0.56 -4.90 10.44
N ARG A 249 -0.72 -4.64 10.16
CA ARG A 249 -1.83 -5.57 10.47
C ARG A 249 -2.59 -6.08 9.25
N GLY A 250 -2.19 -5.70 8.04
CA GLY A 250 -2.84 -6.11 6.79
C GLY A 250 -4.33 -5.73 6.75
N THR A 251 -5.16 -6.71 6.41
CA THR A 251 -6.61 -6.56 6.27
C THR A 251 -7.31 -6.12 7.57
N PHE A 252 -6.83 -6.59 8.72
CA PHE A 252 -7.37 -6.16 10.03
C PHE A 252 -7.10 -4.67 10.26
N GLY A 253 -5.89 -4.20 9.94
CA GLY A 253 -5.55 -2.79 9.99
C GLY A 253 -6.40 -1.94 9.05
N LYS A 254 -6.73 -2.47 7.87
CA LYS A 254 -7.60 -1.79 6.88
C LYS A 254 -9.05 -1.67 7.37
N ALA A 255 -9.58 -2.69 8.05
CA ALA A 255 -10.90 -2.62 8.69
C ALA A 255 -10.93 -1.57 9.80
N GLN A 256 -9.91 -1.55 10.67
CA GLN A 256 -9.76 -0.52 11.71
C GLN A 256 -9.63 0.89 11.12
N ALA A 257 -8.90 1.05 10.01
CA ALA A 257 -8.79 2.33 9.31
C ALA A 257 -10.15 2.81 8.78
N LYS A 258 -10.97 1.92 8.23
CA LYS A 258 -12.33 2.24 7.78
C LYS A 258 -13.21 2.73 8.92
N GLU A 259 -13.22 2.02 10.06
CA GLU A 259 -13.95 2.44 11.26
C GLU A 259 -13.48 3.80 11.79
N LEU A 260 -12.18 4.08 11.71
CA LEU A 260 -11.62 5.37 12.11
C LEU A 260 -12.04 6.50 11.16
N LEU A 261 -11.99 6.28 9.85
CA LEU A 261 -12.42 7.29 8.87
C LEU A 261 -13.92 7.59 8.96
N GLU A 262 -14.76 6.61 9.32
CA GLU A 262 -16.18 6.84 9.59
C GLU A 262 -16.41 7.76 10.79
N GLN A 263 -15.52 7.79 11.77
CA GLN A 263 -15.61 8.69 12.93
C GLN A 263 -15.38 10.15 12.58
N ILE A 264 -14.78 10.45 11.41
CA ILE A 264 -14.61 11.82 10.90
C ILE A 264 -15.90 12.35 10.28
N ARG A 265 -16.81 11.47 9.83
CA ARG A 265 -18.01 11.85 9.07
C ARG A 265 -18.84 12.96 9.74
N PRO A 266 -19.09 12.96 11.06
CA PRO A 266 -19.83 14.05 11.70
C PRO A 266 -19.14 15.41 11.54
N HIS A 267 -17.81 15.46 11.59
CA HIS A 267 -17.03 16.70 11.46
C HIS A 267 -17.18 17.34 10.08
N LEU A 268 -17.42 16.55 9.02
CA LEU A 268 -17.64 17.05 7.66
C LEU A 268 -18.86 17.98 7.55
N LEU A 269 -19.71 18.07 8.58
CA LEU A 269 -20.88 18.94 8.66
C LEU A 269 -20.79 20.00 9.78
N GLU A 270 -19.71 20.05 10.56
CA GLU A 270 -19.62 20.88 11.77
C GLU A 270 -18.97 22.25 11.51
N ALA A 271 -17.68 22.29 11.14
CA ALA A 271 -16.92 23.54 11.02
C ALA A 271 -16.93 24.11 9.60
N GLY A 272 -16.66 23.27 8.60
CA GLY A 272 -16.64 23.62 7.19
C GLY A 272 -17.15 22.45 6.36
N ILE A 273 -18.26 22.66 5.65
CA ILE A 273 -18.95 21.59 4.92
C ILE A 273 -17.98 20.92 3.94
N GLY A 274 -17.85 19.59 4.07
CA GLY A 274 -16.99 18.78 3.22
C GLY A 274 -15.48 18.97 3.46
N SER A 275 -15.10 19.58 4.58
CA SER A 275 -13.69 19.83 4.91
C SER A 275 -13.30 19.23 6.26
N ILE A 276 -11.99 19.18 6.50
CA ILE A 276 -11.40 18.69 7.74
C ILE A 276 -10.55 19.82 8.32
N SER A 277 -10.76 20.13 9.59
CA SER A 277 -10.09 21.23 10.27
C SER A 277 -8.64 20.90 10.56
N GLU A 278 -7.88 21.95 10.88
CA GLU A 278 -6.45 21.84 11.16
C GLU A 278 -6.16 21.07 12.43
N ILE A 279 -6.85 21.42 13.52
CA ILE A 279 -6.63 20.85 14.85
C ILE A 279 -7.92 20.67 15.65
N PHE A 280 -7.85 19.80 16.64
CA PHE A 280 -8.88 19.61 17.65
C PHE A 280 -8.26 19.57 19.06
N ASP A 281 -9.08 19.86 20.08
CA ASP A 281 -8.69 19.63 21.47
C ASP A 281 -8.27 18.16 21.70
N GLY A 282 -7.25 17.98 22.53
CA GLY A 282 -6.71 16.68 22.95
C GLY A 282 -7.70 15.80 23.70
N GLU A 283 -8.67 16.40 24.37
CA GLU A 283 -9.65 15.70 25.19
C GLU A 283 -11.08 15.85 24.65
N ALA A 284 -11.93 14.88 24.97
CA ALA A 284 -13.35 14.95 24.66
C ALA A 284 -13.96 16.27 25.19
N PRO A 285 -14.81 16.95 24.41
CA PRO A 285 -15.48 16.47 23.20
C PRO A 285 -14.69 16.71 21.89
N HIS A 286 -13.40 17.01 21.93
CA HIS A 286 -12.56 17.31 20.76
C HIS A 286 -13.09 18.49 19.94
N ARG A 287 -13.13 19.68 20.54
CA ARG A 287 -13.59 20.90 19.84
C ARG A 287 -12.62 21.25 18.71
N THR A 288 -13.17 21.69 17.58
CA THR A 288 -12.39 22.14 16.41
C THR A 288 -11.70 23.48 16.71
N ALA A 289 -10.47 23.65 16.24
CA ALA A 289 -9.74 24.91 16.29
C ALA A 289 -8.83 25.10 15.06
N GLY A 290 -8.17 26.25 14.97
CA GLY A 290 -7.27 26.59 13.87
C GLY A 290 -8.00 26.84 12.55
N CYS A 291 -7.33 26.54 11.43
CA CYS A 291 -7.91 26.65 10.10
C CYS A 291 -9.10 25.68 9.94
N ILE A 292 -10.25 26.22 9.51
CA ILE A 292 -11.49 25.44 9.32
C ILE A 292 -11.32 24.37 8.23
N ALA A 293 -10.62 24.71 7.15
CA ALA A 293 -10.46 23.88 5.96
C ALA A 293 -8.98 23.74 5.62
N GLN A 294 -8.36 22.67 6.11
CA GLN A 294 -6.91 22.54 6.05
C GLN A 294 -6.45 21.50 5.01
N ALA A 295 -5.58 21.94 4.10
CA ALA A 295 -5.25 21.19 2.88
C ALA A 295 -4.68 19.80 3.19
N TRP A 296 -3.70 19.71 4.10
CA TRP A 296 -3.09 18.42 4.47
C TRP A 296 -4.06 17.47 5.18
N SER A 297 -5.04 17.98 5.92
CA SER A 297 -5.99 17.16 6.69
C SER A 297 -6.95 16.48 5.73
N VAL A 298 -7.44 17.22 4.74
CA VAL A 298 -8.29 16.69 3.66
C VAL A 298 -7.49 15.78 2.75
N ALA A 299 -6.29 16.21 2.31
CA ALA A 299 -5.47 15.48 1.37
C ALA A 299 -5.04 14.12 1.92
N GLU A 300 -4.60 14.02 3.18
CA GLU A 300 -4.17 12.74 3.76
C GLU A 300 -5.30 11.73 3.90
N VAL A 301 -6.53 12.18 4.20
CA VAL A 301 -7.71 11.30 4.20
C VAL A 301 -8.02 10.83 2.79
N LEU A 302 -8.07 11.72 1.79
CA LEU A 302 -8.28 11.35 0.39
C LEU A 302 -7.17 10.41 -0.12
N ARG A 303 -5.93 10.66 0.30
CA ARG A 303 -4.76 9.87 -0.06
C ARG A 303 -4.93 8.44 0.40
N VAL A 304 -5.28 8.18 1.65
CA VAL A 304 -5.44 6.79 2.14
C VAL A 304 -6.70 6.11 1.61
N LEU A 305 -7.78 6.86 1.34
CA LEU A 305 -8.94 6.30 0.64
C LEU A 305 -8.54 5.76 -0.74
N SER A 306 -7.73 6.53 -1.48
CA SER A 306 -7.26 6.17 -2.82
C SER A 306 -6.13 5.13 -2.81
N GLU A 307 -5.03 5.37 -2.10
CA GLU A 307 -3.82 4.54 -2.14
C GLU A 307 -4.05 3.19 -1.43
N GLU A 308 -4.77 3.19 -0.31
CA GLU A 308 -4.98 1.98 0.49
C GLU A 308 -6.28 1.25 0.11
N GLY A 309 -7.06 1.82 -0.82
CA GLY A 309 -8.31 1.28 -1.36
C GLY A 309 -9.38 1.09 -0.28
N ILE A 310 -9.58 2.09 0.58
CA ILE A 310 -10.56 2.01 1.68
C ILE A 310 -11.91 2.52 1.19
N ASP A 311 -12.87 1.61 1.03
CA ASP A 311 -14.25 1.97 0.70
C ASP A 311 -15.00 2.41 1.96
N VAL A 312 -15.27 3.70 2.06
CA VAL A 312 -16.14 4.28 3.08
C VAL A 312 -17.56 4.34 2.49
N PRO A 313 -18.54 3.57 2.99
CA PRO A 313 -19.88 3.53 2.40
C PRO A 313 -20.46 4.93 2.29
N ALA A 314 -21.08 5.24 1.14
CA ALA A 314 -21.94 6.40 1.05
C ALA A 314 -23.02 6.26 2.15
N GLY A 315 -23.19 7.30 2.97
CA GLY A 315 -24.21 7.29 4.02
C GLY A 315 -25.57 6.88 3.46
N SER A 316 -26.40 6.25 4.30
CA SER A 316 -27.75 5.78 4.00
C SER A 316 -28.52 6.68 3.03
N ASP A 317 -29.37 6.08 2.18
CA ASP A 317 -30.17 6.62 1.06
C ASP A 317 -30.92 7.97 1.23
N LEU A 318 -30.78 8.67 2.35
CA LEU A 318 -31.28 10.02 2.58
C LEU A 318 -30.45 11.15 1.94
N ASP A 319 -29.18 10.93 1.59
CA ASP A 319 -28.33 11.98 0.98
C ASP A 319 -28.28 11.99 -0.56
N ARG A 320 -28.82 10.97 -1.22
CA ARG A 320 -28.77 10.84 -2.70
C ARG A 320 -29.63 11.85 -3.47
N ARG A 321 -30.49 12.63 -2.82
CA ARG A 321 -31.46 13.51 -3.51
C ARG A 321 -31.03 14.97 -3.68
N SER A 322 -29.80 15.34 -3.30
CA SER A 322 -29.46 16.76 -3.22
C SER A 322 -28.13 17.17 -3.85
N PHE A 323 -27.54 16.45 -4.81
CA PHE A 323 -26.43 17.01 -5.61
C PHE A 323 -26.39 16.43 -7.03
N ASN A 324 -27.40 16.75 -7.84
CA ASN A 324 -27.28 16.69 -9.30
C ASN A 324 -26.57 17.98 -9.77
N GLY A 325 -25.25 17.93 -9.86
CA GLY A 325 -24.40 19.00 -10.39
C GLY A 325 -23.50 18.48 -11.49
N GLN A 326 -23.93 18.65 -12.73
CA GLN A 326 -23.16 18.37 -13.95
C GLN A 326 -21.89 19.23 -14.03
N ILE A 327 -20.78 18.86 -13.39
CA ILE A 327 -19.47 19.45 -13.69
C ILE A 327 -18.40 18.38 -13.44
N PHE A 328 -18.08 17.57 -14.44
CA PHE A 328 -16.74 16.99 -14.75
C PHE A 328 -16.87 16.18 -16.04
N ALA A 329 -17.20 16.89 -17.12
CA ALA A 329 -17.10 16.38 -18.47
C ALA A 329 -16.19 17.33 -19.25
N GLN A 330 -14.87 17.11 -19.19
CA GLN A 330 -13.96 17.57 -20.23
C GLN A 330 -12.78 16.61 -20.34
N LYS A 331 -12.84 15.79 -21.39
CA LYS A 331 -11.79 14.92 -21.92
C LYS A 331 -10.61 15.73 -22.44
N ARG A 332 -9.38 15.33 -22.10
CA ARG A 332 -8.16 15.43 -22.93
C ARG A 332 -7.27 14.22 -22.56
N SER A 333 -7.30 13.15 -23.35
CA SER A 333 -6.42 12.88 -24.51
C SER A 333 -4.96 12.57 -24.14
N ILE A 334 -4.77 11.43 -23.46
CA ILE A 334 -3.65 10.52 -23.64
C ILE A 334 -4.33 9.16 -23.91
N LYS A 335 -3.87 8.37 -24.89
CA LYS A 335 -4.52 7.10 -25.26
C LYS A 335 -4.50 6.13 -24.08
N ALA A 336 -5.57 6.14 -23.30
CA ALA A 336 -5.90 5.14 -22.31
C ALA A 336 -6.23 3.83 -23.03
N ARG A 337 -5.60 2.73 -22.64
CA ARG A 337 -6.23 1.41 -22.79
C ARG A 337 -7.42 1.41 -21.83
N ASP A 338 -8.63 1.19 -22.35
CA ASP A 338 -9.85 1.11 -21.55
C ASP A 338 -9.83 -0.15 -20.66
N VAL A 339 -9.30 -0.03 -19.43
CA VAL A 339 -9.22 -1.10 -18.41
C VAL A 339 -10.61 -1.61 -17.98
N ALA A 340 -11.68 -0.87 -18.24
CA ALA A 340 -13.07 -1.28 -17.96
C ALA A 340 -13.60 -2.42 -18.87
N SER A 341 -12.80 -2.91 -19.81
CA SER A 341 -13.18 -3.94 -20.79
C SER A 341 -12.58 -5.33 -20.51
N GLU A 342 -11.68 -5.44 -19.53
CA GLU A 342 -10.94 -6.67 -19.20
C GLU A 342 -11.24 -7.11 -17.77
N THR A 343 -11.40 -8.42 -17.53
CA THR A 343 -11.58 -8.96 -16.18
C THR A 343 -10.95 -10.35 -16.05
N ILE A 344 -10.36 -10.61 -14.90
CA ILE A 344 -9.77 -11.90 -14.54
C ILE A 344 -10.70 -12.62 -13.57
N LEU A 345 -11.05 -13.86 -13.89
CA LEU A 345 -11.86 -14.73 -13.04
C LEU A 345 -10.93 -15.73 -12.33
N VAL A 346 -10.78 -15.61 -11.01
CA VAL A 346 -9.89 -16.47 -10.23
C VAL A 346 -10.70 -17.51 -9.47
N PHE A 347 -10.58 -18.77 -9.87
CA PHE A 347 -11.28 -19.89 -9.25
C PHE A 347 -10.52 -20.38 -8.02
N VAL A 348 -11.16 -20.30 -6.86
CA VAL A 348 -10.62 -20.73 -5.57
C VAL A 348 -11.57 -21.67 -4.86
N LYS A 349 -11.01 -22.56 -4.02
CA LYS A 349 -11.78 -23.35 -3.06
C LYS A 349 -11.54 -22.79 -1.66
N ALA A 350 -12.52 -22.91 -0.78
CA ALA A 350 -12.32 -22.64 0.64
C ALA A 350 -11.13 -23.49 1.16
N PRO A 351 -10.10 -22.89 1.79
CA PRO A 351 -8.86 -23.56 2.19
C PRO A 351 -9.05 -24.41 3.45
N VAL A 352 -9.94 -25.39 3.37
CA VAL A 352 -10.26 -26.30 4.46
C VAL A 352 -9.30 -27.51 4.44
N PRO A 353 -8.63 -27.84 5.55
CA PRO A 353 -7.77 -29.01 5.67
C PRO A 353 -8.46 -30.29 5.17
N GLY A 354 -7.77 -31.03 4.30
CA GLY A 354 -8.29 -32.28 3.71
C GLY A 354 -9.30 -32.09 2.57
N LYS A 355 -9.66 -30.85 2.22
CA LYS A 355 -10.53 -30.52 1.07
C LYS A 355 -9.78 -29.91 -0.10
N VAL A 356 -8.66 -29.23 0.17
CA VAL A 356 -7.76 -28.66 -0.84
C VAL A 356 -6.41 -29.37 -0.82
N LYS A 357 -5.71 -29.37 -1.96
CA LYS A 357 -4.39 -29.97 -2.13
C LYS A 357 -4.26 -31.37 -1.53
N THR A 358 -5.27 -32.20 -1.79
CA THR A 358 -5.36 -33.57 -1.26
C THR A 358 -4.23 -34.49 -1.73
N ARG A 359 -3.59 -34.17 -2.87
CA ARG A 359 -2.40 -34.87 -3.38
C ARG A 359 -1.08 -34.42 -2.70
N LEU A 360 -1.04 -33.23 -2.08
CA LEU A 360 0.07 -32.77 -1.22
C LEU A 360 -0.09 -33.24 0.23
N ALA A 361 -1.33 -33.45 0.69
CA ALA A 361 -1.63 -33.81 2.07
C ALA A 361 -0.90 -35.08 2.58
N PRO A 362 -0.66 -36.15 1.79
CA PRO A 362 0.11 -37.30 2.26
C PRO A 362 1.56 -36.98 2.62
N ALA A 363 2.17 -35.96 1.99
CA ALA A 363 3.55 -35.57 2.25
C ALA A 363 3.65 -34.48 3.34
N LEU A 364 2.72 -33.52 3.36
CA LEU A 364 2.79 -32.36 4.24
C LEU A 364 1.87 -32.45 5.47
N GLY A 365 0.86 -33.31 5.43
CA GLY A 365 -0.30 -33.25 6.32
C GLY A 365 -1.38 -32.30 5.79
N ALA A 366 -2.65 -32.60 6.12
CA ALA A 366 -3.82 -31.88 5.61
C ALA A 366 -3.82 -30.38 5.98
N GLU A 367 -3.42 -30.05 7.22
CA GLU A 367 -3.33 -28.67 7.71
C GLU A 367 -2.29 -27.85 6.92
N LYS A 368 -1.09 -28.43 6.72
CA LYS A 368 -0.02 -27.76 6.01
C LYS A 368 -0.32 -27.61 4.52
N ALA A 369 -0.96 -28.61 3.91
CA ALA A 369 -1.39 -28.54 2.52
C ALA A 369 -2.42 -27.43 2.29
N ALA A 370 -3.41 -27.28 3.19
CA ALA A 370 -4.35 -26.17 3.15
C ALA A 370 -3.67 -24.82 3.42
N ALA A 371 -2.75 -24.76 4.39
CA ALA A 371 -2.00 -23.53 4.66
C ALA A 371 -1.12 -23.10 3.49
N LEU A 372 -0.46 -24.04 2.81
CA LEU A 372 0.33 -23.78 1.62
C LEU A 372 -0.56 -23.31 0.45
N TYR A 373 -1.71 -23.95 0.25
CA TYR A 373 -2.71 -23.48 -0.72
C TYR A 373 -3.15 -22.04 -0.44
N ARG A 374 -3.30 -21.67 0.84
CA ARG A 374 -3.59 -20.27 1.20
C ARG A 374 -2.54 -19.32 0.64
N MET A 375 -1.26 -19.69 0.75
CA MET A 375 -0.17 -18.87 0.25
C MET A 375 -0.15 -18.82 -1.28
N PHE A 376 -0.59 -19.90 -1.95
CA PHE A 376 -0.63 -19.92 -3.42
C PHE A 376 -1.53 -18.85 -3.99
N VAL A 377 -2.77 -18.78 -3.50
CA VAL A 377 -3.74 -17.78 -3.97
C VAL A 377 -3.31 -16.37 -3.58
N LEU A 378 -2.72 -16.16 -2.39
CA LEU A 378 -2.20 -14.85 -2.01
C LEU A 378 -1.08 -14.37 -2.95
N ASP A 379 -0.14 -15.25 -3.31
CA ASP A 379 0.95 -14.90 -4.25
C ASP A 379 0.46 -14.68 -5.69
N LEU A 380 -0.55 -15.45 -6.13
CA LEU A 380 -1.23 -15.21 -7.39
C LEU A 380 -1.92 -13.83 -7.38
N LEU A 381 -2.74 -13.53 -6.36
CA LEU A 381 -3.42 -12.24 -6.23
C LEU A 381 -2.46 -11.06 -6.13
N LEU A 382 -1.31 -11.21 -5.46
CA LEU A 382 -0.24 -10.20 -5.46
C LEU A 382 0.31 -9.93 -6.86
N THR A 383 0.37 -10.95 -7.70
CA THR A 383 0.78 -10.80 -9.11
C THR A 383 -0.31 -10.12 -9.92
N LEU A 384 -1.57 -10.51 -9.74
CA LEU A 384 -2.73 -9.91 -10.42
C LEU A 384 -2.93 -8.43 -10.05
N HIS A 385 -2.72 -8.08 -8.78
CA HIS A 385 -2.81 -6.70 -8.31
C HIS A 385 -1.83 -5.77 -9.05
N LYS A 386 -0.62 -6.25 -9.37
CA LYS A 386 0.42 -5.45 -10.06
C LYS A 386 0.10 -5.15 -11.51
N ILE A 387 -0.66 -6.02 -12.19
CA ILE A 387 -1.00 -5.85 -13.61
C ILE A 387 -2.25 -4.97 -13.81
N LYS A 388 -2.89 -4.52 -12.73
CA LYS A 388 -4.01 -3.54 -12.73
C LYS A 388 -5.22 -3.95 -13.59
N VAL A 389 -5.47 -5.25 -13.74
CA VAL A 389 -6.70 -5.78 -14.36
C VAL A 389 -7.70 -6.13 -13.24
N PRO A 390 -8.98 -5.77 -13.34
CA PRO A 390 -10.02 -6.17 -12.39
C PRO A 390 -10.03 -7.69 -12.16
N VAL A 391 -10.23 -8.09 -10.90
CA VAL A 391 -10.24 -9.50 -10.48
C VAL A 391 -11.55 -9.80 -9.75
N THR A 392 -12.25 -10.82 -10.22
CA THR A 392 -13.38 -11.44 -9.52
C THR A 392 -12.94 -12.79 -8.98
N VAL A 393 -13.10 -13.01 -7.68
CA VAL A 393 -12.79 -14.26 -6.99
C VAL A 393 -14.03 -15.15 -7.00
N LEU A 394 -13.92 -16.27 -7.71
CA LEU A 394 -14.95 -17.28 -7.86
C LEU A 394 -14.71 -18.36 -6.82
N TYR A 395 -15.51 -18.40 -5.75
CA TYR A 395 -15.24 -19.27 -4.60
C TYR A 395 -16.21 -20.47 -4.48
N HIS A 396 -15.73 -21.56 -3.89
CA HIS A 396 -16.54 -22.76 -3.66
C HIS A 396 -16.16 -23.47 -2.35
N PRO A 397 -17.13 -24.01 -1.58
CA PRO A 397 -18.58 -23.94 -1.79
C PRO A 397 -19.18 -22.58 -1.39
N GLU A 398 -20.39 -22.28 -1.87
CA GLU A 398 -21.15 -21.04 -1.60
C GLU A 398 -21.25 -20.72 -0.09
N ARG A 399 -21.50 -21.74 0.74
CA ARG A 399 -21.62 -21.58 2.20
C ARG A 399 -20.35 -21.09 2.92
N ASP A 400 -19.19 -21.14 2.26
CA ASP A 400 -17.90 -20.80 2.86
C ASP A 400 -17.47 -19.37 2.50
N GLU A 401 -18.40 -18.51 2.06
CA GLU A 401 -18.16 -17.09 1.73
C GLU A 401 -17.39 -16.36 2.83
N ASP A 402 -17.89 -16.43 4.07
CA ASP A 402 -17.26 -15.77 5.22
C ASP A 402 -15.81 -16.20 5.40
N LEU A 403 -15.53 -17.50 5.25
CA LEU A 403 -14.18 -18.04 5.40
C LEU A 403 -13.26 -17.51 4.29
N VAL A 404 -13.76 -17.41 3.06
CA VAL A 404 -13.00 -16.90 1.92
C VAL A 404 -12.77 -15.40 2.05
N ARG A 405 -13.76 -14.61 2.48
CA ARG A 405 -13.62 -13.18 2.73
C ARG A 405 -12.69 -12.88 3.90
N VAL A 406 -12.73 -13.66 4.98
CA VAL A 406 -11.76 -13.57 6.09
C VAL A 406 -10.33 -13.88 5.60
N TRP A 407 -10.18 -14.83 4.68
CA TRP A 407 -8.89 -15.22 4.14
C TRP A 407 -8.31 -14.20 3.14
N LEU A 408 -9.12 -13.72 2.19
CA LEU A 408 -8.68 -12.91 1.05
C LEU A 408 -8.96 -11.40 1.21
N GLY A 409 -9.81 -11.01 2.16
CA GLY A 409 -10.16 -9.63 2.50
C GLY A 409 -11.31 -9.05 1.66
N GLU A 410 -11.97 -7.98 2.12
CA GLU A 410 -13.18 -7.44 1.44
C GLU A 410 -12.91 -6.61 0.16
N GLY A 411 -11.64 -6.41 -0.23
CA GLY A 411 -11.25 -5.53 -1.35
C GLY A 411 -11.27 -6.18 -2.74
N LEU A 412 -11.90 -7.33 -2.89
CA LEU A 412 -12.06 -8.05 -4.15
C LEU A 412 -13.55 -8.26 -4.40
N GLU A 413 -13.92 -8.41 -5.66
CA GLU A 413 -15.26 -8.89 -6.00
C GLU A 413 -15.32 -10.39 -5.75
N TYR A 414 -16.39 -10.86 -5.10
CA TYR A 414 -16.59 -12.27 -4.77
C TYR A 414 -17.88 -12.77 -5.40
N LEU A 415 -17.80 -13.91 -6.06
CA LEU A 415 -18.95 -14.60 -6.62
C LEU A 415 -18.87 -16.08 -6.27
N ALA A 416 -19.97 -16.63 -5.75
CA ALA A 416 -20.05 -18.07 -5.52
C ALA A 416 -19.99 -18.81 -6.86
N GLN A 417 -19.24 -19.90 -6.93
CA GLN A 417 -19.26 -20.77 -8.10
C GLN A 417 -20.60 -21.51 -8.19
N GLU A 418 -21.35 -21.26 -9.25
CA GLU A 418 -22.63 -21.91 -9.54
C GLU A 418 -22.45 -23.06 -10.54
N GLY A 419 -23.00 -24.24 -10.24
CA GLY A 419 -22.92 -25.43 -11.11
C GLY A 419 -22.43 -26.69 -10.39
N GLU A 420 -22.86 -27.84 -10.88
CA GLU A 420 -22.59 -29.15 -10.28
C GLU A 420 -21.15 -29.60 -10.54
N ASP A 421 -20.64 -29.33 -11.74
CA ASP A 421 -19.26 -29.64 -12.14
C ASP A 421 -18.44 -28.39 -12.50
N LEU A 422 -17.14 -28.59 -12.78
CA LEU A 422 -16.23 -27.49 -13.09
C LEU A 422 -16.59 -26.76 -14.41
N GLY A 423 -17.12 -27.48 -15.39
CA GLY A 423 -17.52 -26.91 -16.67
C GLY A 423 -18.71 -25.98 -16.52
N GLU A 424 -19.74 -26.43 -15.80
CA GLU A 424 -20.90 -25.59 -15.47
C GLU A 424 -20.49 -24.31 -14.72
N ARG A 425 -19.55 -24.43 -13.76
CA ARG A 425 -19.03 -23.28 -13.00
C ARG A 425 -18.24 -22.29 -13.85
N LEU A 426 -17.41 -22.80 -14.77
CA LEU A 426 -16.72 -21.96 -15.74
C LEU A 426 -17.73 -21.25 -16.64
N HIS A 427 -18.70 -21.97 -17.18
CA HIS A 427 -19.73 -21.41 -18.04
C HIS A 427 -20.53 -20.30 -17.35
N ALA A 428 -21.00 -20.55 -16.12
CA ALA A 428 -21.74 -19.58 -15.32
C ALA A 428 -20.92 -18.31 -15.04
N ALA A 429 -19.65 -18.47 -14.65
CA ALA A 429 -18.77 -17.34 -14.36
C ALA A 429 -18.50 -16.45 -15.59
N PHE A 430 -18.18 -17.06 -16.74
CA PHE A 430 -17.97 -16.31 -17.98
C PHE A 430 -19.26 -15.60 -18.42
N SER A 431 -20.40 -16.29 -18.36
CA SER A 431 -21.69 -15.70 -18.76
C SER A 431 -22.05 -14.50 -17.88
N HIS A 432 -21.94 -14.65 -16.56
CA HIS A 432 -22.18 -13.57 -15.61
C HIS A 432 -21.27 -12.36 -15.87
N ALA A 433 -19.96 -12.57 -16.02
CA ALA A 433 -19.02 -11.48 -16.22
C ALA A 433 -19.22 -10.77 -17.57
N PHE A 434 -19.58 -11.50 -18.63
CA PHE A 434 -20.00 -10.88 -19.89
C PHE A 434 -21.31 -10.09 -19.72
N ASP A 435 -22.31 -10.60 -19.01
CA ASP A 435 -23.57 -9.87 -18.76
C ASP A 435 -23.34 -8.58 -17.94
N CYS A 436 -22.36 -8.58 -17.05
CA CYS A 436 -21.91 -7.41 -16.29
C CYS A 436 -21.07 -6.40 -17.09
N GLY A 437 -20.81 -6.67 -18.38
CA GLY A 437 -20.20 -5.70 -19.29
C GLY A 437 -18.74 -5.93 -19.67
N ALA A 438 -18.10 -7.00 -19.20
CA ALA A 438 -16.73 -7.31 -19.63
C ALA A 438 -16.66 -7.63 -21.14
N GLU A 439 -15.58 -7.25 -21.83
CA GLU A 439 -15.38 -7.56 -23.25
C GLU A 439 -14.33 -8.65 -23.48
N ARG A 440 -13.38 -8.78 -22.55
CA ARG A 440 -12.30 -9.77 -22.57
C ARG A 440 -12.15 -10.38 -21.19
N LEU A 441 -12.28 -11.69 -21.12
CA LEU A 441 -12.22 -12.45 -19.88
C LEU A 441 -11.07 -13.45 -19.90
N LEU A 442 -10.39 -13.60 -18.77
CA LEU A 442 -9.38 -14.64 -18.55
C LEU A 442 -9.67 -15.38 -17.25
N ALA A 443 -9.93 -16.68 -17.31
CA ALA A 443 -10.14 -17.52 -16.15
C ALA A 443 -8.84 -18.23 -15.75
N LEU A 444 -8.52 -18.20 -14.45
CA LEU A 444 -7.32 -18.77 -13.83
C LEU A 444 -7.70 -19.64 -12.62
N GLY A 445 -6.91 -20.69 -12.37
CA GLY A 445 -7.00 -21.47 -11.13
C GLY A 445 -6.06 -20.93 -10.04
N GLY A 446 -6.44 -21.07 -8.76
CA GLY A 446 -5.60 -20.70 -7.61
C GLY A 446 -4.35 -21.58 -7.37
N ASP A 447 -4.00 -22.44 -8.33
CA ASP A 447 -2.99 -23.50 -8.19
C ASP A 447 -1.64 -23.17 -8.86
N THR A 448 -1.53 -21.97 -9.45
CA THR A 448 -0.35 -21.47 -10.17
C THR A 448 0.22 -20.19 -9.52
N PRO A 449 0.81 -20.30 -8.31
CA PRO A 449 1.23 -19.13 -7.54
C PRO A 449 2.30 -18.27 -8.22
N ASP A 450 3.10 -18.89 -9.10
CA ASP A 450 4.21 -18.27 -9.82
C ASP A 450 3.87 -17.90 -11.26
N LEU A 451 2.60 -17.94 -11.67
CA LEU A 451 2.18 -17.55 -13.01
C LEU A 451 2.62 -16.10 -13.30
N PRO A 452 3.48 -15.85 -14.31
CA PRO A 452 4.05 -14.53 -14.50
C PRO A 452 2.99 -13.53 -14.97
N GLY A 453 2.95 -12.35 -14.33
CA GLY A 453 2.07 -11.26 -14.77
C GLY A 453 2.28 -10.86 -16.24
N SER A 454 3.50 -11.00 -16.76
CA SER A 454 3.80 -10.77 -18.18
C SER A 454 3.07 -11.73 -19.11
N LEU A 455 2.91 -13.01 -18.73
CA LEU A 455 2.19 -14.00 -19.51
C LEU A 455 0.68 -13.77 -19.49
N ILE A 456 0.16 -13.25 -18.37
CA ILE A 456 -1.24 -12.83 -18.23
C ILE A 456 -1.53 -11.62 -19.13
N LEU A 457 -0.64 -10.63 -19.15
CA LEU A 457 -0.74 -9.47 -20.05
C LEU A 457 -0.59 -9.87 -21.53
N GLU A 458 0.25 -10.86 -21.85
CA GLU A 458 0.33 -11.45 -23.19
C GLU A 458 -0.98 -12.14 -23.60
N ALA A 459 -1.67 -12.79 -22.65
CA ALA A 459 -2.98 -13.39 -22.89
C ALA A 459 -4.04 -12.34 -23.24
N PHE A 460 -4.12 -11.24 -22.50
CA PHE A 460 -5.02 -10.13 -22.85
C PHE A 460 -4.65 -9.46 -24.17
N SER A 461 -3.36 -9.24 -24.43
CA SER A 461 -2.89 -8.69 -25.72
C SER A 461 -3.26 -9.63 -26.88
N SER A 462 -3.21 -10.94 -26.67
CA SER A 462 -3.65 -11.92 -27.67
C SER A 462 -5.16 -11.86 -27.92
N LEU A 463 -5.96 -11.54 -26.91
CA LEU A 463 -7.40 -11.36 -27.05
C LEU A 463 -7.78 -10.07 -27.81
N GLU A 464 -6.82 -9.17 -28.11
CA GLU A 464 -7.04 -8.07 -29.05
C GLU A 464 -7.11 -8.58 -30.52
N GLU A 465 -6.44 -9.70 -30.83
CA GLU A 465 -6.32 -10.25 -32.18
C GLU A 465 -7.10 -11.56 -32.39
N TYR A 466 -7.28 -12.35 -31.34
CA TYR A 466 -7.89 -13.68 -31.40
C TYR A 466 -9.11 -13.76 -30.48
N PRO A 467 -10.21 -14.42 -30.89
CA PRO A 467 -11.41 -14.57 -30.06
C PRO A 467 -11.20 -15.45 -28.82
N SER A 468 -10.14 -16.26 -28.78
CA SER A 468 -9.82 -17.10 -27.62
C SER A 468 -8.31 -17.23 -27.39
N VAL A 469 -7.91 -17.42 -26.13
CA VAL A 469 -6.53 -17.70 -25.73
C VAL A 469 -6.47 -18.84 -24.72
N LEU A 470 -5.43 -19.67 -24.77
CA LEU A 470 -5.16 -20.74 -23.83
C LEU A 470 -3.70 -20.70 -23.35
N ILE A 471 -3.51 -20.88 -22.04
CA ILE A 471 -2.22 -21.17 -21.42
C ILE A 471 -2.23 -22.65 -21.04
N PRO A 472 -1.58 -23.55 -21.79
CA PRO A 472 -1.63 -24.99 -21.53
C PRO A 472 -1.02 -25.35 -20.18
N ALA A 473 -1.50 -26.43 -19.57
CA ALA A 473 -0.89 -27.04 -18.39
C ALA A 473 -0.17 -28.35 -18.78
N ILE A 474 0.86 -28.72 -18.01
CA ILE A 474 1.66 -29.93 -18.28
C ILE A 474 0.84 -31.22 -18.13
N ASP A 475 -0.18 -31.21 -17.28
CA ASP A 475 -1.02 -32.37 -16.96
C ASP A 475 -2.08 -32.67 -18.04
N GLY A 476 -2.14 -31.86 -19.09
CA GLY A 476 -3.10 -31.97 -20.20
C GLY A 476 -4.37 -31.14 -20.01
N GLY A 477 -4.44 -30.31 -18.97
CA GLY A 477 -5.38 -29.20 -18.83
C GLY A 477 -4.82 -27.87 -19.36
N TYR A 478 -5.30 -26.77 -18.80
CA TYR A 478 -4.79 -25.42 -19.04
C TYR A 478 -4.78 -24.63 -17.74
N ALA A 479 -3.71 -23.85 -17.54
CA ALA A 479 -3.59 -22.92 -16.42
C ALA A 479 -4.49 -21.69 -16.58
N ALA A 480 -4.80 -21.33 -17.83
CA ALA A 480 -5.72 -20.26 -18.17
C ALA A 480 -6.50 -20.53 -19.45
N ILE A 481 -7.73 -20.04 -19.49
CA ILE A 481 -8.55 -19.94 -20.69
C ILE A 481 -9.18 -18.56 -20.75
N GLY A 482 -9.18 -17.94 -21.92
CA GLY A 482 -9.75 -16.61 -22.11
C GLY A 482 -10.52 -16.47 -23.42
N PHE A 483 -11.45 -15.51 -23.42
CA PHE A 483 -12.36 -15.24 -24.52
C PHE A 483 -12.63 -13.74 -24.64
N THR A 484 -12.83 -13.29 -25.88
CA THR A 484 -13.58 -12.05 -26.12
C THR A 484 -15.08 -12.32 -26.02
N ARG A 485 -15.90 -11.29 -25.83
CA ARG A 485 -17.37 -11.42 -25.80
C ARG A 485 -17.90 -12.11 -27.07
N GLU A 486 -17.45 -11.65 -28.23
CA GLU A 486 -17.85 -12.21 -29.53
C GLU A 486 -17.29 -13.61 -29.78
N GLY A 487 -16.14 -13.92 -29.17
CA GLY A 487 -15.43 -15.18 -29.28
C GLY A 487 -15.86 -16.27 -28.31
N TYR A 488 -16.79 -15.95 -27.39
CA TYR A 488 -17.17 -16.85 -26.33
C TYR A 488 -17.86 -18.12 -26.86
N CYS A 489 -17.33 -19.28 -26.45
CA CYS A 489 -17.76 -20.60 -26.93
C CYS A 489 -18.13 -21.49 -25.74
N PRO A 490 -19.39 -21.46 -25.26
CA PRO A 490 -19.79 -22.20 -24.07
C PRO A 490 -19.70 -23.74 -24.23
N GLU A 491 -19.71 -24.25 -25.46
CA GLU A 491 -19.60 -25.68 -25.75
C GLU A 491 -18.29 -26.29 -25.26
N VAL A 492 -17.23 -25.50 -25.08
CA VAL A 492 -15.96 -25.99 -24.52
C VAL A 492 -16.10 -26.43 -23.06
N PHE A 493 -17.17 -26.01 -22.38
CA PHE A 493 -17.43 -26.39 -20.99
C PHE A 493 -18.38 -27.58 -20.84
N SER A 494 -18.93 -28.09 -21.95
CA SER A 494 -19.87 -29.21 -21.97
C SER A 494 -19.19 -30.49 -22.45
N GLY A 495 -19.42 -31.61 -21.75
CA GLY A 495 -19.01 -32.95 -22.21
C GLY A 495 -17.51 -33.22 -22.14
N ILE A 496 -16.74 -32.39 -21.43
CA ILE A 496 -15.33 -32.64 -21.11
C ILE A 496 -15.22 -33.30 -19.74
N SER A 497 -14.50 -34.42 -19.67
CA SER A 497 -14.13 -35.04 -18.40
C SER A 497 -12.99 -34.25 -17.75
N TRP A 498 -13.36 -33.33 -16.85
CA TRP A 498 -12.41 -32.50 -16.09
C TRP A 498 -11.46 -33.32 -15.22
N GLY A 499 -10.22 -32.87 -15.10
CA GLY A 499 -9.16 -33.57 -14.34
C GLY A 499 -8.50 -34.74 -15.09
N THR A 500 -8.68 -34.80 -16.42
CA THR A 500 -7.99 -35.76 -17.30
C THR A 500 -6.97 -35.03 -18.18
N ASN A 501 -6.00 -35.76 -18.73
CA ASN A 501 -4.99 -35.21 -19.63
C ASN A 501 -5.52 -34.91 -21.05
N GLU A 502 -6.83 -35.06 -21.28
CA GLU A 502 -7.48 -34.80 -22.57
C GLU A 502 -8.17 -33.43 -22.64
N VAL A 503 -8.27 -32.70 -21.52
CA VAL A 503 -9.04 -31.45 -21.40
C VAL A 503 -8.59 -30.42 -22.45
N PHE A 504 -7.29 -30.13 -22.51
CA PHE A 504 -6.73 -29.17 -23.46
C PHE A 504 -6.99 -29.57 -24.91
N ARG A 505 -6.74 -30.85 -25.25
CA ARG A 505 -6.94 -31.36 -26.61
C ARG A 505 -8.41 -31.31 -27.03
N LYS A 506 -9.34 -31.72 -26.16
CA LYS A 506 -10.78 -31.67 -26.44
C LYS A 506 -11.27 -30.23 -26.59
N THR A 507 -10.79 -29.32 -25.75
CA THR A 507 -11.08 -27.88 -25.84
C THR A 507 -10.70 -27.33 -27.22
N LEU A 508 -9.47 -27.61 -27.69
CA LEU A 508 -9.03 -27.18 -29.02
C LEU A 508 -9.86 -27.78 -30.16
N VAL A 509 -10.27 -29.05 -30.06
CA VAL A 509 -11.14 -29.70 -31.06
C VAL A 509 -12.50 -29.00 -31.13
N ILE A 510 -13.09 -28.66 -29.99
CA ILE A 510 -14.37 -27.96 -29.92
C ILE A 510 -14.24 -26.54 -30.50
N LEU A 511 -13.22 -25.78 -30.08
CA LEU A 511 -12.95 -24.43 -30.59
C LEU A 511 -12.76 -24.43 -32.12
N ALA A 512 -11.96 -25.36 -32.64
CA ALA A 512 -11.75 -25.50 -34.07
C ALA A 512 -13.03 -25.88 -34.83
N ALA A 513 -13.84 -26.80 -34.29
CA ALA A 513 -15.12 -27.20 -34.90
C ALA A 513 -16.14 -26.05 -34.93
N LYS A 514 -16.03 -25.10 -34.00
CA LYS A 514 -16.86 -23.89 -33.91
C LYS A 514 -16.27 -22.69 -34.67
N GLY A 515 -15.11 -22.85 -35.30
CA GLY A 515 -14.45 -21.78 -36.05
C GLY A 515 -13.83 -20.68 -35.19
N VAL A 516 -13.64 -20.93 -33.88
CA VAL A 516 -13.06 -19.97 -32.94
C VAL A 516 -11.54 -20.03 -33.02
N GLN A 517 -10.92 -19.02 -33.63
CA GLN A 517 -9.47 -18.93 -33.69
C GLN A 517 -8.89 -18.74 -32.29
N THR A 518 -7.96 -19.62 -31.92
CA THR A 518 -7.45 -19.69 -30.55
C THR A 518 -5.94 -19.49 -30.54
N ARG A 519 -5.46 -18.54 -29.76
CA ARG A 519 -4.03 -18.37 -29.49
C ARG A 519 -3.59 -19.30 -28.37
N ILE A 520 -2.50 -20.04 -28.59
CA ILE A 520 -1.89 -20.90 -27.57
C ILE A 520 -0.59 -20.23 -27.11
N LEU A 521 -0.47 -19.99 -25.81
CA LEU A 521 0.70 -19.37 -25.20
C LEU A 521 1.63 -20.40 -24.55
N THR A 522 2.71 -19.92 -23.93
CA THR A 522 3.68 -20.75 -23.21
C THR A 522 3.00 -21.58 -22.13
N THR A 523 3.25 -22.88 -22.10
CA THR A 523 2.76 -23.81 -21.08
C THR A 523 3.22 -23.37 -19.67
N TRP A 524 2.31 -23.44 -18.69
CA TRP A 524 2.63 -23.23 -17.28
C TRP A 524 2.22 -24.44 -16.42
N GLN A 525 2.79 -24.62 -15.23
CA GLN A 525 2.58 -25.83 -14.42
C GLN A 525 1.86 -25.52 -13.10
N ASP A 526 0.75 -26.21 -12.89
CA ASP A 526 0.00 -26.23 -11.62
C ASP A 526 0.77 -27.00 -10.53
N VAL A 527 0.55 -26.64 -9.27
CA VAL A 527 1.30 -27.22 -8.14
C VAL A 527 0.42 -28.13 -7.29
N ASP A 528 0.27 -29.40 -7.70
CA ASP A 528 -0.66 -30.34 -7.07
C ASP A 528 -0.02 -31.52 -6.35
N THR A 529 1.18 -31.93 -6.73
CA THR A 529 1.90 -33.05 -6.14
C THR A 529 3.19 -32.60 -5.46
N PRO A 530 3.79 -33.40 -4.55
CA PRO A 530 5.05 -33.04 -3.92
C PRO A 530 6.17 -32.76 -4.93
N ARG A 531 6.17 -33.47 -6.06
CA ARG A 531 7.10 -33.22 -7.15
C ARG A 531 6.90 -31.84 -7.78
N ASP A 532 5.66 -31.41 -7.98
CA ASP A 532 5.36 -30.08 -8.53
C ASP A 532 5.80 -28.99 -7.55
N LEU A 533 5.68 -29.23 -6.24
CA LEU A 533 6.18 -28.31 -5.22
C LEU A 533 7.70 -28.19 -5.25
N ASP A 534 8.43 -29.30 -5.42
CA ASP A 534 9.88 -29.27 -5.61
C ASP A 534 10.27 -28.49 -6.86
N ASP A 535 9.51 -28.68 -7.95
CA ASP A 535 9.74 -27.98 -9.20
C ASP A 535 9.41 -26.48 -9.08
N LEU A 536 8.36 -26.09 -8.34
CA LEU A 536 8.09 -24.70 -7.95
C LEU A 536 9.28 -24.11 -7.19
N VAL A 537 9.80 -24.79 -6.18
CA VAL A 537 10.96 -24.31 -5.40
C VAL A 537 12.18 -24.06 -6.29
N LYS A 538 12.44 -24.95 -7.26
CA LYS A 538 13.51 -24.76 -8.25
C LYS A 538 13.25 -23.55 -9.16
N ARG A 539 12.03 -23.38 -9.65
CA ARG A 539 11.64 -22.22 -10.49
C ARG A 539 11.80 -20.90 -9.73
N LEU A 540 11.41 -20.88 -8.45
CA LEU A 540 11.55 -19.69 -7.61
C LEU A 540 13.01 -19.34 -7.35
N GLY A 541 13.90 -20.32 -7.15
CA GLY A 541 15.33 -20.12 -6.97
C GLY A 541 15.68 -18.95 -6.04
N ARG A 542 16.48 -17.99 -6.55
CA ARG A 542 16.83 -16.73 -5.85
C ARG A 542 15.88 -15.57 -6.16
N SER A 543 14.82 -15.78 -6.93
CA SER A 543 13.86 -14.73 -7.28
C SER A 543 13.10 -14.23 -6.04
N LYS A 544 12.54 -13.02 -6.14
CA LYS A 544 11.64 -12.44 -5.13
C LYS A 544 10.17 -12.81 -5.38
N LEU A 545 9.88 -13.74 -6.30
CA LEU A 545 8.52 -14.19 -6.59
C LEU A 545 7.97 -15.06 -5.46
N CYS A 546 6.64 -15.14 -5.36
CA CYS A 546 5.91 -15.92 -4.36
C CYS A 546 6.40 -15.71 -2.90
N PRO A 547 6.38 -14.47 -2.38
CA PRO A 547 6.89 -14.17 -1.04
C PRO A 547 6.19 -14.96 0.07
N ASN A 548 4.89 -15.22 -0.05
CA ASN A 548 4.13 -15.94 0.97
C ASN A 548 4.50 -17.43 1.00
N VAL A 549 4.59 -18.07 -0.18
CA VAL A 549 5.04 -19.47 -0.31
C VAL A 549 6.45 -19.63 0.22
N ARG A 550 7.37 -18.72 -0.14
CA ARG A 550 8.76 -18.79 0.34
C ARG A 550 8.86 -18.64 1.86
N LYS A 551 8.08 -17.73 2.45
CA LYS A 551 8.02 -17.56 3.91
C LYS A 551 7.49 -18.83 4.57
N PHE A 552 6.43 -19.42 4.02
CA PHE A 552 5.85 -20.66 4.54
C PHE A 552 6.86 -21.82 4.52
N LEU A 553 7.50 -22.07 3.37
CA LEU A 553 8.46 -23.17 3.24
C LEU A 553 9.67 -23.02 4.19
N LYS A 554 10.22 -21.81 4.32
CA LYS A 554 11.31 -21.55 5.28
C LYS A 554 10.93 -21.82 6.73
N ASN A 555 9.71 -21.45 7.12
CA ASN A 555 9.23 -21.68 8.48
C ASN A 555 9.04 -23.17 8.76
N GLU A 556 8.65 -23.95 7.76
CA GLU A 556 8.49 -25.40 7.90
C GLU A 556 9.84 -26.13 7.95
N GLU A 557 10.85 -25.68 7.18
CA GLU A 557 12.23 -26.18 7.30
C GLU A 557 12.80 -25.93 8.70
N ALA A 558 12.63 -24.72 9.25
CA ALA A 558 13.12 -24.34 10.58
C ALA A 558 12.43 -25.08 11.75
N ARG A 559 11.26 -25.67 11.52
CA ARG A 559 10.53 -26.49 12.51
C ARG A 559 10.89 -27.98 12.45
N GLY A 560 11.52 -28.41 11.35
CA GLY A 560 11.95 -29.79 11.14
C GLY A 560 13.43 -30.07 11.47
N SER A 561 14.23 -29.03 11.64
CA SER A 561 15.62 -29.04 12.13
C SER A 561 15.68 -28.81 13.64
#